data_AF-A0A2V4DV49-F1
#
_entry.id   AF-A0A2V4DV49-F1
#
_cell.length_a   1.000
_cell.length_b   1.000
_cell.length_c   1.000
_cell.angle_alpha   90.00
_cell.angle_beta   90.00
_cell.angle_gamma   90.00
#
_symmetry.space_group_name_H-M   'P 1'
#
loop_
_entity.id
_entity.type
_entity.pdbx_description
1 polymer ?
#
loop_
_entity_poly.entity_id
_entity_poly.type
_entity_poly.pdbx_seq_one_letter_code
_entity_poly.pdbx_strand_id
1 'polypeptide(L)'
;MNKLEKDCTYPPNYLQSIYDSKQLKVDKLCPVKKNNLKFDLKELYKFIYKEPVIIYNGPDFQLTLSMSENNENNDIGSDGTIYGADIFLSIVKDNIVKDKIYLANNYINLSYFAAAQQHYFISPEGEIYTLYLIETEDGICPMFWKHYKIDNQKMKFVLQDMLVNVTDGIQYQIIYPNQFNIISNKSVKKIDSQELKACEDEYDKEEYYSCHVDVYNHYNNRLKQEINLLNKKNNTIKKSYLKLQQKMASSCLKLPPPVSGDRDETDPYLSNVMFCLIQNYKQEITDIDKQLAH
;
A
#
# COMPACT_ATOMS: atom_id res chain seq x y z
N MET A 1 9.21 8.34 -18.74
CA MET A 1 9.31 7.28 -17.72
C MET A 1 8.01 6.50 -17.74
N ASN A 2 8.06 5.20 -18.08
CA ASN A 2 6.88 4.33 -18.11
C ASN A 2 6.74 3.68 -16.72
N LYS A 3 6.20 4.43 -15.75
CA LYS A 3 5.81 3.92 -14.43
C LYS A 3 4.47 4.55 -14.05
N LEU A 4 3.68 3.89 -13.21
CA LEU A 4 2.51 4.50 -12.58
C LEU A 4 2.99 5.61 -11.65
N GLU A 5 2.56 6.85 -11.88
CA GLU A 5 2.90 7.98 -11.02
C GLU A 5 2.22 7.82 -9.65
N LYS A 6 3.01 7.98 -8.59
CA LYS A 6 2.67 7.67 -7.20
C LYS A 6 1.66 8.66 -6.59
N ASP A 7 1.71 9.91 -7.04
CA ASP A 7 0.96 11.05 -6.49
C ASP A 7 -0.10 11.56 -7.47
N CYS A 8 -0.71 10.64 -8.23
CA CYS A 8 -1.74 10.94 -9.21
C CYS A 8 -3.04 11.40 -8.55
N THR A 9 -3.34 12.70 -8.61
CA THR A 9 -4.61 13.26 -8.12
C THR A 9 -5.36 13.96 -9.24
N TYR A 10 -6.66 13.67 -9.38
CA TYR A 10 -7.56 14.38 -10.28
C TYR A 10 -8.47 15.32 -9.50
N PRO A 11 -8.78 16.51 -10.03
CA PRO A 11 -9.61 17.50 -9.35
C PRO A 11 -11.09 17.03 -9.23
N PRO A 12 -11.88 17.61 -8.30
CA PRO A 12 -13.30 17.28 -8.10
C PRO A 12 -14.15 17.30 -9.37
N ASN A 13 -13.83 18.21 -10.30
CA ASN A 13 -14.55 18.35 -11.57
C ASN A 13 -14.04 17.42 -12.68
N TYR A 14 -13.25 16.39 -12.36
CA TYR A 14 -12.72 15.45 -13.35
C TYR A 14 -13.83 14.82 -14.19
N LEU A 15 -14.88 14.31 -13.56
CA LEU A 15 -16.01 13.72 -14.28
C LEU A 15 -16.67 14.73 -15.23
N GLN A 16 -16.87 15.98 -14.79
CA GLN A 16 -17.37 17.06 -15.64
C GLN A 16 -16.42 17.35 -16.82
N SER A 17 -15.10 17.22 -16.61
CA SER A 17 -14.09 17.43 -17.66
C SER A 17 -14.15 16.37 -18.78
N ILE A 18 -14.70 15.18 -18.49
CA ILE A 18 -14.97 14.13 -19.49
C ILE A 18 -16.07 14.60 -20.44
N TYR A 19 -17.18 15.11 -19.88
CA TYR A 19 -18.29 15.64 -20.68
C TYR A 19 -17.92 16.91 -21.47
N ASP A 20 -17.04 17.75 -20.92
CA ASP A 20 -16.56 18.98 -21.55
C ASP A 20 -15.48 18.76 -22.64
N SER A 21 -15.10 17.51 -22.95
CA SER A 21 -13.96 17.18 -23.84
C SER A 21 -12.61 17.80 -23.40
N LYS A 22 -12.50 18.19 -22.13
CA LYS A 22 -11.26 18.70 -21.50
C LYS A 22 -10.42 17.59 -20.88
N GLN A 23 -10.92 16.35 -20.94
CA GLN A 23 -10.28 15.15 -20.41
C GLN A 23 -8.79 15.05 -20.76
N LEU A 24 -8.39 15.33 -22.01
CA LEU A 24 -6.98 15.29 -22.43
C LEU A 24 -6.08 16.31 -21.71
N LYS A 25 -6.62 17.43 -21.22
CA LYS A 25 -5.86 18.41 -20.42
C LYS A 25 -5.72 17.96 -18.97
N VAL A 26 -6.75 17.31 -18.43
CA VAL A 26 -6.76 16.84 -17.04
C VAL A 26 -6.00 15.50 -16.90
N ASP A 27 -6.08 14.62 -17.90
CA ASP A 27 -5.28 13.40 -18.03
C ASP A 27 -3.76 13.69 -18.18
N LYS A 28 -3.36 14.94 -18.50
CA LYS A 28 -1.94 15.36 -18.44
C LYS A 28 -1.43 15.57 -17.02
N LEU A 29 -2.33 15.88 -16.06
CA LEU A 29 -1.97 16.03 -14.65
C LEU A 29 -1.64 14.67 -14.03
N CYS A 30 -2.23 13.61 -14.57
CA CYS A 30 -1.92 12.24 -14.21
C CYS A 30 -1.97 11.33 -15.45
N PRO A 31 -0.82 11.03 -16.07
CA PRO A 31 -0.74 10.24 -17.30
C PRO A 31 -0.91 8.72 -17.06
N VAL A 32 -1.66 8.31 -16.04
CA VAL A 32 -1.95 6.91 -15.72
C VAL A 32 -2.51 6.17 -16.94
N LYS A 33 -3.40 6.80 -17.72
CA LYS A 33 -3.92 6.21 -18.97
C LYS A 33 -2.88 6.00 -20.07
N LYS A 34 -1.76 6.72 -20.08
CA LYS A 34 -0.74 6.60 -21.13
C LYS A 34 0.19 5.40 -20.90
N ASN A 35 0.40 5.05 -19.63
CA ASN A 35 1.31 3.98 -19.24
C ASN A 35 0.57 2.69 -18.86
N ASN A 36 -0.72 2.72 -18.56
CA ASN A 36 -1.49 1.50 -18.34
C ASN A 36 -1.53 0.65 -19.62
N LEU A 37 -1.52 -0.67 -19.45
CA LEU A 37 -2.04 -1.55 -20.48
C LEU A 37 -3.51 -1.16 -20.68
N LYS A 38 -3.79 -0.37 -21.72
CA LYS A 38 -5.14 -0.08 -22.19
C LYS A 38 -5.68 -1.35 -22.83
N PHE A 39 -6.14 -2.27 -22.02
CA PHE A 39 -7.06 -3.27 -22.52
C PHE A 39 -8.42 -2.60 -22.67
N ASP A 40 -9.14 -2.93 -23.75
CA ASP A 40 -10.58 -2.76 -23.70
C ASP A 40 -11.07 -3.70 -22.59
N LEU A 41 -11.35 -3.12 -21.43
CA LEU A 41 -11.73 -3.88 -20.26
C LEU A 41 -12.95 -4.75 -20.59
N LYS A 42 -13.90 -4.28 -21.41
CA LYS A 42 -15.07 -5.08 -21.82
C LYS A 42 -14.69 -6.31 -22.63
N GLU A 43 -13.74 -6.19 -23.55
CA GLU A 43 -13.27 -7.35 -24.32
C GLU A 43 -12.40 -8.28 -23.48
N LEU A 44 -11.47 -7.73 -22.69
CA LEU A 44 -10.60 -8.49 -21.81
C LEU A 44 -11.42 -9.28 -20.77
N TYR A 45 -12.50 -8.71 -20.24
CA TYR A 45 -13.41 -9.42 -19.34
C TYR A 45 -13.98 -10.68 -19.98
N LYS A 46 -14.42 -10.62 -21.25
CA LYS A 46 -14.96 -11.79 -21.95
C LYS A 46 -13.93 -12.91 -22.12
N PHE A 47 -12.65 -12.55 -22.28
CA PHE A 47 -11.57 -13.52 -22.43
C PHE A 47 -11.15 -14.12 -21.09
N ILE A 48 -10.81 -13.28 -20.10
CA ILE A 48 -10.33 -13.74 -18.77
C ILE A 48 -11.40 -14.56 -18.03
N TYR A 49 -12.68 -14.21 -18.17
CA TYR A 49 -13.77 -14.93 -17.53
C TYR A 49 -13.90 -16.38 -18.03
N LYS A 50 -13.61 -16.62 -19.31
CA LYS A 50 -13.70 -17.96 -19.90
C LYS A 50 -12.47 -18.79 -19.58
N GLU A 51 -11.28 -18.23 -19.79
CA GLU A 51 -10.01 -18.93 -19.59
C GLU A 51 -8.91 -17.92 -19.20
N PRO A 52 -7.86 -18.36 -18.46
CA PRO A 52 -6.73 -17.51 -18.16
C PRO A 52 -6.03 -16.98 -19.44
N VAL A 53 -5.75 -15.69 -19.47
CA VAL A 53 -5.09 -15.04 -20.61
C VAL A 53 -3.59 -14.97 -20.38
N ILE A 54 -2.80 -15.56 -21.27
CA ILE A 54 -1.33 -15.48 -21.23
C ILE A 54 -0.90 -14.10 -21.72
N ILE A 55 -0.28 -13.30 -20.84
CA ILE A 55 0.27 -11.98 -21.19
C ILE A 55 1.79 -11.97 -21.35
N TYR A 56 2.45 -13.02 -20.86
CA TYR A 56 3.86 -13.28 -21.09
C TYR A 56 4.08 -14.78 -21.18
N ASN A 57 4.77 -15.23 -22.23
CA ASN A 57 5.07 -16.63 -22.48
C ASN A 57 6.59 -16.83 -22.59
N GLY A 58 7.26 -16.88 -21.44
CA GLY A 58 8.70 -17.10 -21.36
C GLY A 58 9.07 -18.58 -21.40
N PRO A 59 10.37 -18.91 -21.59
CA PRO A 59 10.85 -20.29 -21.58
C PRO A 59 10.75 -20.95 -20.20
N ASP A 60 10.88 -20.17 -19.12
CA ASP A 60 10.93 -20.70 -17.75
C ASP A 60 9.59 -20.61 -17.00
N PHE A 61 8.73 -19.67 -17.38
CA PHE A 61 7.42 -19.43 -16.79
C PHE A 61 6.55 -18.58 -17.71
N GLN A 62 5.24 -18.60 -17.45
CA GLN A 62 4.23 -17.75 -18.06
C GLN A 62 3.66 -16.78 -17.02
N LEU A 63 3.21 -15.62 -17.47
CA LEU A 63 2.33 -14.76 -16.69
C LEU A 63 0.93 -14.83 -17.27
N THR A 64 -0.05 -15.15 -16.43
CA THR A 64 -1.45 -15.27 -16.83
C THR A 64 -2.34 -14.36 -16.02
N LEU A 65 -3.33 -13.76 -16.68
CA LEU A 65 -4.43 -13.05 -16.05
C LEU A 65 -5.61 -14.00 -15.88
N SER A 66 -6.19 -14.05 -14.69
CA SER A 66 -7.37 -14.88 -14.37
C SER A 66 -8.37 -14.11 -13.52
N MET A 67 -9.63 -14.53 -13.53
CA MET A 67 -10.68 -14.02 -12.64
C MET A 67 -11.08 -15.06 -11.59
N SER A 68 -11.62 -14.60 -10.45
CA SER A 68 -12.23 -15.49 -9.47
C SER A 68 -13.50 -16.13 -10.04
N GLU A 69 -13.65 -17.46 -9.88
CA GLU A 69 -14.82 -18.22 -10.32
C GLU A 69 -16.08 -17.95 -9.47
N ASN A 70 -15.95 -17.22 -8.35
CA ASN A 70 -17.01 -17.06 -7.32
C ASN A 70 -18.28 -16.30 -7.76
N ASN A 71 -18.48 -16.00 -9.04
CA ASN A 71 -19.70 -15.41 -9.57
C ASN A 71 -20.52 -16.44 -10.35
N GLU A 72 -20.85 -17.57 -9.73
CA GLU A 72 -21.58 -18.73 -10.31
C GLU A 72 -22.98 -18.42 -10.87
N ASN A 73 -23.47 -17.17 -10.89
CA ASN A 73 -24.87 -16.89 -11.24
C ASN A 73 -25.12 -15.71 -12.18
N ASN A 74 -24.11 -15.17 -12.85
CA ASN A 74 -24.37 -14.18 -13.88
C ASN A 74 -24.03 -14.77 -15.25
N ASP A 75 -25.05 -15.34 -15.88
CA ASP A 75 -25.11 -15.54 -17.33
C ASP A 75 -25.22 -14.13 -17.95
N ILE A 76 -24.09 -13.41 -17.93
CA ILE A 76 -24.02 -12.03 -18.41
C ILE A 76 -24.10 -12.15 -19.92
N GLY A 77 -25.30 -11.88 -20.45
CA GLY A 77 -25.52 -11.70 -21.89
C GLY A 77 -24.44 -10.79 -22.47
N SER A 78 -24.17 -10.93 -23.78
CA SER A 78 -22.99 -10.38 -24.48
C SER A 78 -22.68 -8.88 -24.30
N ASP A 79 -23.55 -8.15 -23.61
CA ASP A 79 -23.64 -6.71 -23.54
C ASP A 79 -23.54 -6.19 -22.09
N GLY A 80 -23.57 -7.08 -21.08
CA GLY A 80 -23.53 -6.69 -19.68
C GLY A 80 -22.13 -6.35 -19.20
N THR A 81 -22.00 -5.22 -18.50
CA THR A 81 -20.77 -4.88 -17.77
C THR A 81 -20.74 -5.74 -16.50
N ILE A 82 -19.77 -6.63 -16.36
CA ILE A 82 -19.52 -7.33 -15.10
C ILE A 82 -19.00 -6.28 -14.12
N TYR A 83 -19.58 -6.17 -12.92
CA TYR A 83 -19.09 -5.32 -11.83
C TYR A 83 -18.58 -6.21 -10.68
N GLY A 84 -17.52 -5.81 -9.98
CA GLY A 84 -17.00 -6.51 -8.81
C GLY A 84 -16.08 -7.71 -9.08
N ALA A 85 -15.60 -7.96 -10.31
CA ALA A 85 -14.79 -9.16 -10.59
C ALA A 85 -13.29 -8.93 -10.33
N ASP A 86 -12.70 -9.73 -9.44
CA ASP A 86 -11.28 -9.67 -9.09
C ASP A 86 -10.40 -10.30 -10.18
N ILE A 87 -9.43 -9.52 -10.65
CA ILE A 87 -8.38 -9.94 -11.59
C ILE A 87 -7.12 -10.27 -10.81
N PHE A 88 -6.57 -11.45 -11.09
CA PHE A 88 -5.30 -11.90 -10.54
C PHE A 88 -4.25 -12.04 -11.63
N LEU A 89 -3.01 -11.72 -11.29
CA LEU A 89 -1.83 -12.06 -12.08
C LEU A 89 -1.15 -13.27 -11.43
N SER A 90 -0.92 -14.31 -12.21
CA SER A 90 -0.31 -15.55 -11.76
C SER A 90 1.02 -15.81 -12.45
N ILE A 91 1.99 -16.35 -11.71
CA ILE A 91 3.19 -16.99 -12.27
C ILE A 91 2.84 -18.46 -12.49
N VAL A 92 2.89 -18.91 -13.74
CA VAL A 92 2.60 -20.31 -14.11
C VAL A 92 3.88 -20.96 -14.61
N LYS A 93 4.21 -22.12 -14.07
CA LYS A 93 5.34 -22.94 -14.52
C LYS A 93 4.93 -24.41 -14.56
N ASP A 94 5.22 -25.06 -15.68
CA ASP A 94 4.83 -26.46 -15.93
C ASP A 94 3.30 -26.66 -15.78
N ASN A 95 2.52 -25.69 -16.27
CA ASN A 95 1.05 -25.63 -16.13
C ASN A 95 0.53 -25.56 -14.67
N ILE A 96 1.39 -25.22 -13.71
CA ILE A 96 1.03 -25.06 -12.29
C ILE A 96 1.21 -23.61 -11.87
N VAL A 97 0.18 -23.01 -11.27
CA VAL A 97 0.27 -21.69 -10.62
C VAL A 97 1.21 -21.78 -9.43
N LYS A 98 2.33 -21.04 -9.47
CA LYS A 98 3.34 -21.00 -8.41
C LYS A 98 3.07 -19.90 -7.39
N ASP A 99 2.57 -18.76 -7.86
CA ASP A 99 2.20 -17.62 -7.02
C ASP A 99 1.20 -16.74 -7.75
N LYS A 100 0.44 -15.92 -7.00
CA LYS A 100 -0.53 -14.99 -7.55
C LYS A 100 -0.62 -13.70 -6.74
N ILE A 101 -0.86 -12.59 -7.43
CA ILE A 101 -1.20 -11.30 -6.81
C ILE A 101 -2.52 -10.77 -7.35
N TYR A 102 -3.22 -10.05 -6.49
CA TYR A 102 -4.39 -9.28 -6.87
C TYR A 102 -3.96 -8.04 -7.68
N LEU A 103 -4.49 -7.89 -8.90
CA LEU A 103 -4.15 -6.75 -9.77
C LEU A 103 -5.19 -5.65 -9.73
N ALA A 104 -6.47 -6.00 -9.83
CA ALA A 104 -7.55 -5.05 -9.95
C ALA A 104 -8.91 -5.69 -9.71
N ASN A 105 -9.90 -4.86 -9.44
CA ASN A 105 -11.31 -5.14 -9.62
C ASN A 105 -11.91 -4.08 -10.53
N ASN A 106 -12.88 -4.47 -11.33
CA ASN A 106 -13.46 -3.63 -12.37
C ASN A 106 -14.41 -2.54 -11.86
N TYR A 107 -14.85 -2.61 -10.61
CA TYR A 107 -15.56 -1.55 -9.91
C TYR A 107 -15.75 -1.94 -8.43
N ILE A 108 -15.21 -1.14 -7.51
CA ILE A 108 -15.52 -1.28 -6.09
C ILE A 108 -16.49 -0.16 -5.71
N ASN A 109 -17.74 -0.51 -5.46
CA ASN A 109 -18.71 0.38 -4.85
C ASN A 109 -18.35 0.48 -3.35
N LEU A 110 -17.78 1.62 -2.94
CA LEU A 110 -17.43 1.84 -1.54
C LEU A 110 -18.61 2.43 -0.76
N SER A 111 -19.46 3.24 -1.41
CA SER A 111 -20.72 3.77 -0.86
C SER A 111 -21.58 4.44 -1.95
N TYR A 112 -22.77 4.95 -1.60
CA TYR A 112 -23.60 5.78 -2.48
C TYR A 112 -22.88 6.98 -3.12
N PHE A 113 -21.77 7.45 -2.55
CA PHE A 113 -21.04 8.65 -2.98
C PHE A 113 -19.55 8.41 -3.28
N ALA A 114 -19.07 7.17 -3.23
CA ALA A 114 -17.65 6.85 -3.43
C ALA A 114 -17.45 5.59 -4.28
N ALA A 115 -16.65 5.73 -5.33
CA ALA A 115 -16.18 4.64 -6.17
C ALA A 115 -14.66 4.51 -6.04
N ALA A 116 -14.13 3.31 -6.28
CA ALA A 116 -12.70 3.14 -6.41
C ALA A 116 -12.32 2.44 -7.71
N GLN A 117 -11.12 2.77 -8.19
CA GLN A 117 -10.55 2.27 -9.42
C GLN A 117 -9.16 1.74 -9.15
N GLN A 118 -8.90 0.51 -9.59
CA GLN A 118 -7.56 -0.06 -9.51
C GLN A 118 -6.93 -0.12 -10.89
N HIS A 119 -5.74 0.45 -10.99
CA HIS A 119 -4.89 0.42 -12.17
C HIS A 119 -3.69 -0.47 -11.94
N TYR A 120 -3.16 -1.03 -13.02
CA TYR A 120 -1.91 -1.78 -12.98
C TYR A 120 -1.05 -1.50 -14.22
N PHE A 121 0.25 -1.70 -14.04
CA PHE A 121 1.25 -1.61 -15.10
C PHE A 121 2.29 -2.71 -14.89
N ILE A 122 2.64 -3.41 -15.98
CA ILE A 122 3.69 -4.43 -15.99
C ILE A 122 4.76 -3.92 -16.95
N SER A 123 5.98 -3.73 -16.45
CA SER A 123 7.10 -3.26 -17.26
C SER A 123 7.66 -4.39 -18.13
N PRO A 124 8.36 -4.06 -19.24
CA PRO A 124 9.06 -5.06 -20.05
C PRO A 124 10.07 -5.89 -19.25
N GLU A 125 10.64 -5.31 -18.19
CA GLU A 125 11.60 -5.94 -17.28
C GLU A 125 10.92 -6.82 -16.20
N GLY A 126 9.58 -6.91 -16.20
CA GLY A 126 8.82 -7.71 -15.25
C GLY A 126 8.59 -7.05 -13.90
N GLU A 127 8.74 -5.72 -13.79
CA GLU A 127 8.28 -4.97 -12.62
C GLU A 127 6.76 -4.77 -12.70
N ILE A 128 6.03 -5.04 -11.62
CA ILE A 128 4.57 -4.89 -11.57
C ILE A 128 4.21 -3.78 -10.61
N TYR A 129 3.33 -2.89 -11.04
CA TYR A 129 2.86 -1.75 -10.29
C TYR A 129 1.34 -1.80 -10.22
N THR A 130 0.78 -1.58 -9.03
CA THR A 130 -0.66 -1.37 -8.87
C THR A 130 -0.91 -0.01 -8.22
N LEU A 131 -2.00 0.65 -8.61
CA LEU A 131 -2.42 1.94 -8.11
C LEU A 131 -3.93 1.89 -7.86
N TYR A 132 -4.31 2.01 -6.60
CA TYR A 132 -5.70 2.09 -6.18
C TYR A 132 -6.07 3.56 -5.96
N LEU A 133 -7.04 4.04 -6.72
CA LEU A 133 -7.58 5.38 -6.64
C LEU A 133 -8.96 5.33 -5.97
N ILE A 134 -9.22 6.28 -5.07
CA ILE A 134 -10.53 6.49 -4.46
C ILE A 134 -11.12 7.79 -4.96
N GLU A 135 -12.39 7.75 -5.36
CA GLU A 135 -13.20 8.91 -5.68
C GLU A 135 -13.94 9.38 -4.43
N THR A 136 -13.79 10.67 -4.12
CA THR A 136 -14.41 11.36 -3.00
C THR A 136 -14.99 12.69 -3.50
N GLU A 137 -15.71 13.41 -2.63
CA GLU A 137 -16.18 14.77 -2.96
C GLU A 137 -15.04 15.74 -3.31
N ASP A 138 -13.83 15.49 -2.79
CA ASP A 138 -12.62 16.26 -3.05
C ASP A 138 -11.89 15.85 -4.36
N GLY A 139 -12.46 14.90 -5.11
CA GLY A 139 -11.91 14.37 -6.35
C GLY A 139 -11.36 12.95 -6.22
N ILE A 140 -10.54 12.55 -7.19
CA ILE A 140 -9.97 11.20 -7.27
C ILE A 140 -8.53 11.26 -6.77
N CYS A 141 -8.25 10.57 -5.68
CA CYS A 141 -6.96 10.59 -5.00
C CYS A 141 -6.36 9.17 -4.97
N PRO A 142 -5.03 9.03 -4.98
CA PRO A 142 -4.40 7.74 -4.83
C PRO A 142 -4.52 7.31 -3.37
N MET A 143 -4.93 6.07 -3.12
CA MET A 143 -5.02 5.50 -1.78
C MET A 143 -3.96 4.41 -1.57
N PHE A 144 -3.71 3.55 -2.55
CA PHE A 144 -2.56 2.62 -2.53
C PHE A 144 -1.73 2.73 -3.79
N TRP A 145 -0.44 2.56 -3.61
CA TRP A 145 0.44 2.18 -4.70
C TRP A 145 1.33 1.05 -4.22
N LYS A 146 1.44 -0.04 -5.01
CA LYS A 146 2.30 -1.18 -4.69
C LYS A 146 3.22 -1.47 -5.86
N HIS A 147 4.43 -1.90 -5.55
CA HIS A 147 5.43 -2.31 -6.53
C HIS A 147 5.98 -3.68 -6.19
N TYR A 148 5.84 -4.62 -7.12
CA TYR A 148 6.29 -5.98 -7.02
C TYR A 148 7.40 -6.28 -8.04
N LYS A 149 8.27 -7.22 -7.66
CA LYS A 149 9.21 -7.89 -8.56
C LYS A 149 9.00 -9.38 -8.54
N ILE A 150 9.34 -10.05 -9.64
CA ILE A 150 9.34 -11.50 -9.69
C ILE A 150 10.69 -12.02 -9.19
N ASP A 151 10.68 -12.85 -8.15
CA ASP A 151 11.81 -13.70 -7.79
C ASP A 151 11.75 -14.95 -8.66
N ASN A 152 12.52 -14.95 -9.75
CA ASN A 152 12.55 -16.06 -10.72
C ASN A 152 13.06 -17.37 -10.12
N GLN A 153 13.84 -17.33 -9.03
CA GLN A 153 14.35 -18.55 -8.40
C GLN A 153 13.27 -19.21 -7.54
N LYS A 154 12.51 -18.40 -6.81
CA LYS A 154 11.41 -18.89 -5.95
C LYS A 154 10.07 -18.98 -6.67
N MET A 155 9.98 -18.41 -7.88
CA MET A 155 8.74 -18.22 -8.64
C MET A 155 7.66 -17.53 -7.82
N LYS A 156 8.02 -16.37 -7.23
CA LYS A 156 7.13 -15.58 -6.36
C LYS A 156 7.11 -14.11 -6.73
N PHE A 157 5.97 -13.48 -6.49
CA PHE A 157 5.88 -12.02 -6.45
C PHE A 157 6.39 -11.52 -5.11
N VAL A 158 7.35 -10.59 -5.14
CA VAL A 158 7.94 -9.98 -3.97
C VAL A 158 7.57 -8.51 -3.95
N LEU A 159 6.72 -8.11 -3.01
CA LEU A 159 6.39 -6.71 -2.76
C LEU A 159 7.67 -5.98 -2.31
N GLN A 160 8.07 -4.99 -3.09
CA GLN A 160 9.24 -4.14 -2.83
C GLN A 160 8.81 -2.92 -2.02
N ASP A 161 7.80 -2.22 -2.50
CA ASP A 161 7.40 -0.92 -1.97
C ASP A 161 5.87 -0.82 -1.90
N MET A 162 5.39 -0.11 -0.89
CA MET A 162 4.00 0.27 -0.75
C MET A 162 3.88 1.72 -0.29
N LEU A 163 3.01 2.48 -0.93
CA LEU A 163 2.54 3.77 -0.45
C LEU A 163 1.06 3.65 -0.08
N VAL A 164 0.71 4.19 1.08
CA VAL A 164 -0.67 4.28 1.56
C VAL A 164 -0.97 5.74 1.87
N ASN A 165 -1.95 6.31 1.18
CA ASN A 165 -2.44 7.65 1.47
C ASN A 165 -3.73 7.55 2.28
N VAL A 166 -3.77 8.25 3.41
CA VAL A 166 -4.98 8.39 4.21
C VAL A 166 -5.54 9.81 4.07
N THR A 167 -6.84 9.95 4.29
CA THR A 167 -7.63 11.16 4.00
C THR A 167 -7.28 12.38 4.83
N ASP A 168 -6.36 12.26 5.78
CA ASP A 168 -6.03 13.32 6.73
C ASP A 168 -4.66 13.96 6.44
N GLY A 169 -4.10 13.80 5.23
CA GLY A 169 -2.81 14.38 4.86
C GLY A 169 -1.59 13.60 5.37
N ILE A 170 -1.81 12.38 5.83
CA ILE A 170 -0.77 11.42 6.20
C ILE A 170 -0.58 10.42 5.06
N GLN A 171 0.68 10.14 4.73
CA GLN A 171 1.10 9.13 3.78
C GLN A 171 2.09 8.20 4.47
N TYR A 172 1.85 6.89 4.38
CA TYR A 172 2.77 5.87 4.85
C TYR A 172 3.58 5.35 3.67
N GLN A 173 4.90 5.37 3.81
CA GLN A 173 5.83 4.77 2.85
C GLN A 173 6.51 3.56 3.49
N ILE A 174 6.34 2.41 2.85
CA ILE A 174 6.89 1.14 3.30
C ILE A 174 7.79 0.60 2.21
N ILE A 175 9.06 0.36 2.55
CA ILE A 175 10.06 -0.25 1.65
C ILE A 175 10.51 -1.53 2.31
N TYR A 176 10.12 -2.66 1.73
CA TYR A 176 10.38 -3.97 2.29
C TYR A 176 11.86 -4.37 2.15
N PRO A 177 12.41 -5.10 3.14
CA PRO A 177 11.74 -5.58 4.34
C PRO A 177 11.92 -4.66 5.55
N ASN A 178 12.44 -3.42 5.42
CA ASN A 178 13.07 -2.76 6.56
C ASN A 178 12.86 -1.25 6.71
N GLN A 179 11.95 -0.62 5.97
CA GLN A 179 11.64 0.79 6.16
C GLN A 179 10.14 1.01 6.29
N PHE A 180 9.78 1.78 7.31
CA PHE A 180 8.44 2.27 7.57
C PHE A 180 8.54 3.75 7.91
N ASN A 181 8.03 4.59 7.03
CA ASN A 181 8.11 6.04 7.12
C ASN A 181 6.69 6.62 7.13
N ILE A 182 6.48 7.61 8.00
CA ILE A 182 5.26 8.41 8.02
C ILE A 182 5.63 9.79 7.45
N ILE A 183 4.99 10.15 6.35
CA ILE A 183 5.12 11.44 5.67
C ILE A 183 3.83 12.20 5.98
N SER A 184 3.94 13.31 6.69
CA SER A 184 2.77 14.12 7.06
C SER A 184 3.03 15.57 6.72
N ASN A 185 2.03 16.24 6.16
CA ASN A 185 2.02 17.68 5.99
C ASN A 185 1.57 18.43 7.27
N LYS A 186 1.08 17.69 8.27
CA LYS A 186 0.70 18.23 9.58
C LYS A 186 1.92 18.41 10.46
N SER A 187 1.90 19.46 11.27
CA SER A 187 2.88 19.61 12.34
C SER A 187 2.73 18.47 13.34
N VAL A 188 3.86 17.92 13.80
CA VAL A 188 3.87 16.92 14.88
C VAL A 188 3.32 17.60 16.13
N LYS A 189 2.13 17.19 16.57
CA LYS A 189 1.55 17.69 17.82
C LYS A 189 2.35 17.13 18.99
N LYS A 190 2.61 17.99 19.98
CA LYS A 190 3.15 17.54 21.25
C LYS A 190 1.97 17.00 22.05
N ILE A 191 1.84 15.67 22.06
CA ILE A 191 0.86 14.97 22.90
C ILE A 191 1.22 15.18 24.37
N ASP A 192 0.24 15.59 25.19
CA ASP A 192 0.45 15.70 26.63
C ASP A 192 0.42 14.30 27.30
N SER A 193 0.79 14.23 28.58
CA SER A 193 0.88 12.95 29.28
C SER A 193 -0.47 12.25 29.50
N GLN A 194 -1.56 13.01 29.65
CA GLN A 194 -2.89 12.48 29.88
C GLN A 194 -3.47 11.95 28.57
N GLU A 195 -3.32 12.70 27.48
CA GLU A 195 -3.66 12.28 26.12
C GLU A 195 -2.83 11.07 25.68
N LEU A 196 -1.52 11.07 25.95
CA LEU A 196 -0.65 9.94 25.65
C LEU A 196 -1.14 8.69 26.37
N LYS A 197 -1.47 8.79 27.66
CA LYS A 197 -1.96 7.65 28.44
C LYS A 197 -3.32 7.16 27.94
N ALA A 198 -4.25 8.07 27.63
CA ALA A 198 -5.54 7.69 27.06
C ALA A 198 -5.37 6.95 25.73
N CYS A 199 -4.52 7.46 24.85
CA CYS A 199 -4.16 6.79 23.61
C CYS A 199 -3.49 5.45 23.85
N GLU A 200 -2.61 5.36 24.85
CA GLU A 200 -1.95 4.12 25.29
C GLU A 200 -2.94 3.06 25.80
N ASP A 201 -3.98 3.48 26.52
CA ASP A 201 -5.02 2.60 27.06
C ASP A 201 -6.02 2.14 25.97
N GLU A 202 -6.16 2.90 24.88
CA GLU A 202 -6.98 2.53 23.71
C GLU A 202 -6.30 1.50 22.78
N TYR A 203 -4.98 1.27 22.90
CA TYR A 203 -4.23 0.31 22.07
C TYR A 203 -4.74 -1.13 22.18
N ASP A 204 -5.37 -1.50 23.29
CA ASP A 204 -5.77 -2.87 23.57
C ASP A 204 -7.12 -3.25 22.91
N LYS A 205 -7.70 -2.38 22.05
CA LYS A 205 -9.05 -2.55 21.48
C LYS A 205 -9.14 -2.81 19.98
N GLU A 206 -8.07 -3.24 19.31
CA GLU A 206 -8.05 -3.69 17.89
C GLU A 206 -8.58 -2.69 16.82
N GLU A 207 -8.97 -1.46 17.18
CA GLU A 207 -9.47 -0.44 16.24
C GLU A 207 -8.36 0.54 15.81
N TYR A 208 -8.44 1.04 14.58
CA TYR A 208 -7.54 2.09 14.07
C TYR A 208 -7.93 3.45 14.66
N TYR A 209 -7.15 3.92 15.63
CA TYR A 209 -7.41 5.20 16.30
C TYR A 209 -6.64 6.38 15.69
N SER A 210 -7.26 7.55 15.76
CA SER A 210 -6.72 8.81 15.22
C SER A 210 -5.38 9.23 15.84
N CYS A 211 -5.01 8.75 17.03
CA CYS A 211 -3.79 9.15 17.73
C CYS A 211 -2.59 8.20 17.60
N HIS A 212 -2.68 7.10 16.84
CA HIS A 212 -1.55 6.17 16.65
C HIS A 212 -0.28 6.87 16.14
N VAL A 213 -0.45 7.84 15.23
CA VAL A 213 0.66 8.59 14.65
C VAL A 213 1.34 9.48 15.69
N ASP A 214 0.57 10.09 16.59
CA ASP A 214 1.11 10.98 17.63
C ASP A 214 1.92 10.19 18.65
N VAL A 215 1.43 9.03 19.09
CA VAL A 215 2.17 8.14 20.00
C VAL A 215 3.41 7.56 19.33
N TYR A 216 3.31 7.13 18.07
CA TYR A 216 4.46 6.69 17.28
C TYR A 216 5.53 7.79 17.23
N ASN A 217 5.14 9.01 16.89
CA ASN A 217 6.04 10.15 16.82
C ASN A 217 6.66 10.48 18.19
N HIS A 218 5.89 10.40 19.27
CA HIS A 218 6.37 10.60 20.64
C HIS A 218 7.53 9.66 20.96
N TYR A 219 7.30 8.35 20.84
CA TYR A 219 8.32 7.35 21.19
C TYR A 219 9.50 7.35 20.22
N ASN A 220 9.24 7.59 18.94
CA ASN A 220 10.29 7.71 17.94
C ASN A 220 11.23 8.89 18.24
N ASN A 221 10.68 10.05 18.61
CA ASN A 221 11.46 11.23 18.97
C ASN A 221 12.21 11.03 20.29
N ARG A 222 11.57 10.43 21.29
CA ARG A 222 12.23 10.11 22.57
C ARG A 222 13.40 9.16 22.37
N LEU A 223 13.25 8.09 21.57
CA LEU A 223 14.35 7.18 21.26
C LEU A 223 15.54 7.89 20.59
N LYS A 224 15.29 8.80 19.65
CA LYS A 224 16.36 9.62 19.04
C LYS A 224 17.10 10.45 20.09
N GLN A 225 16.36 11.06 21.03
CA GLN A 225 16.95 11.85 22.12
C GLN A 225 17.81 10.97 23.03
N GLU A 226 17.32 9.81 23.45
CA GLU A 226 18.04 8.89 24.33
C GLU A 226 19.32 8.34 23.68
N ILE A 227 19.25 7.95 22.39
CA ILE A 227 20.45 7.51 21.65
C ILE A 227 21.48 8.63 21.59
N ASN A 228 21.05 9.87 21.35
CA ASN A 228 21.96 11.01 21.33
C ASN A 228 22.58 11.29 22.70
N LEU A 229 21.83 11.12 23.79
CA LEU A 229 22.33 11.26 25.15
C LEU A 229 23.35 10.15 25.48
N LEU A 230 23.03 8.89 25.17
CA LEU A 230 23.92 7.75 25.36
C LEU A 230 25.24 7.92 24.62
N ASN A 231 25.18 8.26 23.32
CA ASN A 231 26.37 8.47 22.50
C ASN A 231 27.24 9.65 22.97
N LYS A 232 26.66 10.64 23.68
CA LYS A 232 27.41 11.77 24.27
C LYS A 232 28.09 11.38 25.58
N LYS A 233 27.45 10.56 26.41
CA LYS A 233 27.99 10.15 27.71
C LYS A 233 28.97 8.99 27.61
N ASN A 234 28.82 8.12 26.62
CA ASN A 234 29.62 6.90 26.49
C ASN A 234 30.46 6.94 25.20
N ASN A 235 31.76 7.18 25.32
CA ASN A 235 32.68 7.26 24.17
C ASN A 235 32.93 5.91 23.48
N THR A 236 32.60 4.80 24.15
CA THR A 236 32.82 3.43 23.65
C THR A 236 31.59 2.84 22.96
N ILE A 237 30.37 3.31 23.27
CA ILE A 237 29.14 2.85 22.64
C ILE A 237 28.67 3.88 21.63
N LYS A 238 28.69 3.54 20.34
CA LYS A 238 28.07 4.33 19.27
C LYS A 238 26.87 3.60 18.69
N LYS A 239 25.69 3.88 19.25
CA LYS A 239 24.43 3.33 18.75
C LYS A 239 23.92 4.16 17.58
N SER A 240 23.60 3.51 16.46
CA SER A 240 23.03 4.16 15.27
C SER A 240 21.52 4.02 15.28
N TYR A 241 20.83 5.16 15.36
CA TYR A 241 19.37 5.20 15.25
C TYR A 241 18.87 4.58 13.94
N LEU A 242 19.50 4.87 12.80
CA LEU A 242 19.09 4.34 11.49
C LEU A 242 19.16 2.81 11.44
N LYS A 243 20.25 2.21 11.91
CA LYS A 243 20.39 0.73 11.92
C LYS A 243 19.37 0.08 12.84
N LEU A 244 19.09 0.71 13.98
CA LEU A 244 18.09 0.24 14.94
C LEU A 244 16.68 0.31 14.35
N GLN A 245 16.32 1.45 13.75
CA GLN A 245 15.04 1.65 13.09
C GLN A 245 14.82 0.60 11.98
N GLN A 246 15.83 0.34 11.15
CA GLN A 246 15.75 -0.70 10.10
C GLN A 246 15.53 -2.09 10.70
N LYS A 247 16.25 -2.43 11.78
CA LYS A 247 16.08 -3.72 12.46
C LYS A 247 14.67 -3.89 13.03
N MET A 248 14.14 -2.86 13.68
CA MET A 248 12.79 -2.86 14.26
C MET A 248 11.71 -2.96 13.17
N ALA A 249 11.85 -2.18 12.10
CA ALA A 249 10.98 -2.27 10.94
C ALA A 249 11.01 -3.67 10.31
N SER A 250 12.18 -4.32 10.20
CA SER A 250 12.26 -5.70 9.72
C SER A 250 11.58 -6.74 10.59
N SER A 251 11.49 -6.53 11.90
CA SER A 251 10.65 -7.41 12.74
C SER A 251 9.17 -7.14 12.54
N CYS A 252 8.76 -5.88 12.36
CA CYS A 252 7.36 -5.48 12.31
C CYS A 252 6.71 -5.66 10.92
N LEU A 253 7.49 -5.57 9.84
CA LEU A 253 7.02 -5.74 8.45
C LEU A 253 6.97 -7.21 8.00
N LYS A 254 6.99 -8.15 8.95
CA LYS A 254 6.72 -9.57 8.66
C LYS A 254 5.24 -9.88 8.49
N LEU A 255 4.38 -8.94 8.89
CA LEU A 255 2.94 -9.05 8.71
C LEU A 255 2.60 -9.08 7.21
N PRO A 256 1.66 -9.93 6.78
CA PRO A 256 1.23 -9.94 5.39
C PRO A 256 0.65 -8.56 5.03
N PRO A 257 1.10 -7.94 3.92
CA PRO A 257 0.52 -6.68 3.46
C PRO A 257 -0.95 -6.87 3.08
N PRO A 258 -1.78 -5.82 3.17
CA PRO A 258 -3.16 -5.87 2.69
C PRO A 258 -3.18 -6.29 1.23
N VAL A 259 -4.18 -7.07 0.82
CA VAL A 259 -4.28 -7.58 -0.55
C VAL A 259 -4.95 -6.54 -1.43
N SER A 260 -6.10 -6.04 -0.95
CA SER A 260 -6.91 -5.04 -1.62
C SER A 260 -6.54 -3.61 -1.17
N GLY A 261 -7.27 -2.63 -1.69
CA GLY A 261 -7.26 -1.26 -1.19
C GLY A 261 -8.35 -0.98 -0.16
N ASP A 262 -8.91 -2.03 0.46
CA ASP A 262 -9.92 -1.89 1.50
C ASP A 262 -9.33 -1.30 2.78
N ARG A 263 -10.04 -0.35 3.39
CA ARG A 263 -9.68 0.23 4.68
C ARG A 263 -9.81 -0.79 5.81
N ASP A 264 -10.77 -1.71 5.69
CA ASP A 264 -10.99 -2.75 6.69
C ASP A 264 -9.79 -3.72 6.78
N GLU A 265 -9.00 -3.86 5.71
CA GLU A 265 -7.73 -4.59 5.75
C GLU A 265 -6.54 -3.69 6.10
N THR A 266 -6.52 -2.48 5.55
CA THR A 266 -5.32 -1.64 5.60
C THR A 266 -5.13 -0.95 6.93
N ASP A 267 -6.21 -0.40 7.49
CA ASP A 267 -6.14 0.37 8.72
C ASP A 267 -5.63 -0.55 9.86
N PRO A 268 -6.15 -1.78 10.03
CA PRO A 268 -5.57 -2.75 10.98
C PRO A 268 -4.11 -3.12 10.68
N TYR A 269 -3.74 -3.29 9.41
CA TYR A 269 -2.34 -3.56 9.05
C TYR A 269 -1.39 -2.43 9.51
N LEU A 270 -1.73 -1.18 9.21
CA LEU A 270 -0.94 -0.02 9.62
C LEU A 270 -0.87 0.12 11.14
N SER A 271 -2.00 -0.06 11.83
CA SER A 271 -2.07 -0.08 13.30
C SER A 271 -1.13 -1.13 13.89
N ASN A 272 -1.16 -2.36 13.37
CA ASN A 272 -0.31 -3.46 13.87
C ASN A 272 1.18 -3.19 13.66
N VAL A 273 1.57 -2.65 12.50
CA VAL A 273 2.96 -2.27 12.25
C VAL A 273 3.41 -1.16 13.20
N MET A 274 2.60 -0.11 13.36
CA MET A 274 2.92 1.00 14.28
C MET A 274 2.98 0.54 15.74
N PHE A 275 2.05 -0.29 16.17
CA PHE A 275 2.05 -0.86 17.52
C PHE A 275 3.33 -1.65 17.79
N CYS A 276 3.71 -2.56 16.88
CA CYS A 276 4.96 -3.30 16.97
C CYS A 276 6.18 -2.37 17.08
N LEU A 277 6.22 -1.29 16.28
CA LEU A 277 7.31 -0.31 16.33
C LEU A 277 7.35 0.44 17.67
N ILE A 278 6.20 0.86 18.19
CA ILE A 278 6.08 1.55 19.49
C ILE A 278 6.59 0.65 20.62
N GLN A 279 6.20 -0.62 20.65
CA GLN A 279 6.68 -1.57 21.67
C GLN A 279 8.20 -1.76 21.60
N ASN A 280 8.75 -1.88 20.39
CA ASN A 280 10.20 -1.93 20.20
C ASN A 280 10.90 -0.65 20.68
N TYR A 281 10.32 0.53 20.42
CA TYR A 281 10.87 1.80 20.90
C TYR A 281 10.84 1.89 22.43
N LYS A 282 9.72 1.51 23.08
CA LYS A 282 9.58 1.48 24.54
C LYS A 282 10.63 0.60 25.21
N GLN A 283 10.80 -0.62 24.68
CA GLN A 283 11.79 -1.56 25.21
C GLN A 283 13.21 -1.01 25.07
N GLU A 284 13.55 -0.49 23.90
CA GLU A 284 14.89 0.05 23.64
C GLU A 284 15.20 1.32 24.44
N ILE A 285 14.22 2.21 24.63
CA ILE A 285 14.35 3.35 25.55
C ILE A 285 14.65 2.85 26.96
N THR A 286 13.92 1.85 27.45
CA THR A 286 14.15 1.27 28.79
C THR A 286 15.56 0.69 28.94
N ASP A 287 16.08 0.04 27.90
CA ASP A 287 17.42 -0.53 27.92
C ASP A 287 18.53 0.53 27.83
N ILE A 288 18.28 1.65 27.13
CA ILE A 288 19.17 2.82 27.14
C ILE A 288 19.14 3.51 28.51
N ASP A 289 17.96 3.70 29.10
CA ASP A 289 17.81 4.32 30.42
C ASP A 289 18.59 3.56 31.49
N LYS A 290 18.55 2.21 31.47
CA LYS A 290 19.39 1.37 32.34
C LYS A 290 20.87 1.57 32.12
N GLN A 291 21.32 1.69 30.87
CA GLN A 291 22.73 1.94 30.54
C GLN A 291 23.20 3.34 30.93
N LEU A 292 22.30 4.32 30.94
CA LEU A 292 22.58 5.69 31.35
C LEU A 292 22.62 5.90 32.87
N ALA A 293 21.99 5.00 33.62
CA ALA A 293 21.98 4.99 35.08
C ALA A 293 23.24 4.33 35.71
N HIS A 294 24.05 3.67 34.89
CA HIS A 294 25.32 3.03 35.25
C HIS A 294 26.51 3.77 34.64
#